data_AF-A0A1Z4VT43-F1
#
_entry.id   AF-A0A1Z4VT43-F1
#
_cell.length_a   1.000
_cell.length_b   1.000
_cell.length_c   1.000
_cell.angle_alpha   90.00
_cell.angle_beta   90.00
_cell.angle_gamma   90.00
#
_symmetry.space_group_name_H-M   'P 1'
#
loop_
_entity.id
_entity.type
_entity.pdbx_description
1 polymer ?
#
loop_
_entity_poly.entity_id
_entity_poly.type
_entity_poly.pdbx_seq_one_letter_code
_entity_poly.pdbx_strand_id
1 'polypeptide(L)'
;MLLRRLFLATLALLMSAAVPAADQYDVEIIVYASLDPDTGEEYWPALQSGPDLASAWYFDHTPALQPLPRKAYRLDAITGALARSRQYRPLLHFAWRQPGWERNAALPVRINIPLGSALPVYPESHPLRAPGTVTAPSGLASESAFRGEMQLLEGTLMVYRSRYLHLVADLVYQERLGPSADSSPYGEDGGIVYQPIRLQQSRRMRSNELHYLDHPRLGVIARITPVEATEASEDKTEETPDSSPTE
;
A
#
# COMPACT_ATOMS: atom_id res chain seq x y z
N MET A 1 -42.63 -39.56 -46.89
CA MET A 1 -41.30 -39.86 -46.32
C MET A 1 -40.63 -38.55 -45.95
N LEU A 2 -40.23 -38.41 -44.67
CA LEU A 2 -39.22 -37.49 -44.13
C LEU A 2 -39.49 -35.97 -44.24
N LEU A 3 -39.30 -35.12 -43.23
CA LEU A 3 -38.97 -35.26 -41.81
C LEU A 3 -39.13 -33.85 -41.18
N ARG A 4 -39.85 -33.74 -40.04
CA ARG A 4 -39.78 -32.61 -39.09
C ARG A 4 -38.32 -32.28 -38.77
N ARG A 5 -37.93 -31.00 -38.67
CA ARG A 5 -36.91 -30.54 -37.68
C ARG A 5 -37.24 -29.14 -37.16
N LEU A 6 -37.68 -29.11 -35.90
CA LEU A 6 -37.78 -27.91 -35.06
C LEU A 6 -36.41 -27.20 -35.00
N PHE A 7 -36.42 -25.88 -35.13
CA PHE A 7 -35.35 -25.01 -34.65
C PHE A 7 -35.44 -24.94 -33.11
N LEU A 8 -34.65 -25.73 -32.39
CA LEU A 8 -34.37 -25.47 -30.97
C LEU A 8 -33.17 -24.54 -30.90
N ALA A 9 -33.41 -23.29 -30.53
CA ALA A 9 -32.38 -22.36 -30.12
C ALA A 9 -31.88 -22.76 -28.72
N THR A 10 -30.79 -23.51 -28.65
CA THR A 10 -30.02 -23.71 -27.42
C THR A 10 -29.19 -22.47 -27.15
N LEU A 11 -29.79 -21.48 -26.49
CA LEU A 11 -29.06 -20.40 -25.84
C LEU A 11 -28.33 -21.00 -24.63
N ALA A 12 -27.05 -21.33 -24.81
CA ALA A 12 -26.17 -21.72 -23.72
C ALA A 12 -26.01 -20.53 -22.77
N LEU A 13 -26.84 -20.51 -21.74
CA LEU A 13 -26.77 -19.57 -20.63
C LEU A 13 -25.47 -19.84 -19.87
N LEU A 14 -24.42 -19.08 -20.17
CA LEU A 14 -23.22 -18.98 -19.33
C LEU A 14 -23.61 -18.36 -17.99
N MET A 15 -24.15 -19.19 -17.09
CA MET A 15 -24.19 -18.91 -15.67
C MET A 15 -22.75 -18.90 -15.17
N SER A 16 -22.09 -17.74 -15.26
CA SER A 16 -20.83 -17.50 -14.58
C SER A 16 -21.15 -17.52 -13.08
N ALA A 17 -20.95 -18.66 -12.43
CA ALA A 17 -21.05 -18.76 -10.98
C ALA A 17 -20.10 -17.72 -10.39
N ALA A 18 -20.64 -16.74 -9.66
CA ALA A 18 -19.83 -15.81 -8.91
C ALA A 18 -19.14 -16.62 -7.81
N VAL A 19 -17.82 -16.77 -7.89
CA VAL A 19 -17.03 -17.34 -6.79
C VAL A 19 -17.31 -16.48 -5.56
N PRO A 20 -17.67 -17.08 -4.40
CA PRO A 20 -17.92 -16.31 -3.18
C PRO A 20 -16.69 -15.46 -2.85
N ALA A 21 -16.93 -14.19 -2.55
CA ALA A 21 -15.85 -13.26 -2.24
C ALA A 21 -15.24 -13.63 -0.88
N ALA A 22 -13.90 -13.68 -0.80
CA ALA A 22 -13.22 -13.86 0.48
C ALA A 22 -13.56 -12.71 1.44
N ASP A 23 -13.71 -13.03 2.72
CA ASP A 23 -14.04 -12.08 3.78
C ASP A 23 -12.83 -11.24 4.23
N GLN A 24 -11.63 -11.74 3.98
CA GLN A 24 -10.37 -11.08 4.32
C GLN A 24 -9.37 -11.14 3.16
N TYR A 25 -8.49 -10.13 3.12
CA TYR A 25 -7.44 -10.02 2.13
C TYR A 25 -6.12 -9.65 2.80
N ASP A 26 -5.05 -10.32 2.37
CA ASP A 26 -3.67 -9.92 2.61
C ASP A 26 -3.28 -8.94 1.49
N VAL A 27 -2.96 -7.71 1.86
CA VAL A 27 -2.49 -6.64 0.97
C VAL A 27 -1.01 -6.46 1.22
N GLU A 28 -0.20 -6.48 0.15
CA GLU A 28 1.23 -6.23 0.21
C GLU A 28 1.62 -5.17 -0.82
N ILE A 29 2.30 -4.12 -0.35
CA ILE A 29 2.65 -2.94 -1.12
C ILE A 29 4.15 -2.67 -1.00
N ILE A 30 4.78 -2.33 -2.12
CA ILE A 30 6.08 -1.67 -2.19
C ILE A 30 5.85 -0.29 -2.81
N VAL A 31 6.37 0.76 -2.15
CA VAL A 31 6.50 2.09 -2.77
C VAL A 31 7.97 2.32 -3.06
N TYR A 32 8.31 2.76 -4.26
CA TYR A 32 9.69 2.96 -4.70
C TYR A 32 9.84 4.25 -5.51
N ALA A 33 11.00 4.88 -5.42
CA ALA A 33 11.37 6.02 -6.26
C ALA A 33 12.22 5.56 -7.45
N SER A 34 12.04 6.20 -8.60
CA SER A 34 12.94 6.10 -9.75
C SER A 34 14.02 7.19 -9.66
N LEU A 35 15.27 6.76 -9.62
CA LEU A 35 16.46 7.61 -9.43
C LEU A 35 17.06 8.12 -10.75
N ASP A 36 16.77 7.44 -11.85
CA ASP A 36 17.27 7.77 -13.19
C ASP A 36 16.08 7.75 -14.16
N PRO A 37 15.27 8.81 -14.17
CA PRO A 37 14.19 8.90 -15.14
C PRO A 37 14.80 9.26 -16.48
N ASP A 38 14.80 8.32 -17.42
CA ASP A 38 15.18 8.56 -18.83
C ASP A 38 14.13 9.44 -19.57
N THR A 39 13.49 10.36 -18.84
CA THR A 39 12.42 11.25 -19.29
C THR A 39 12.99 12.66 -19.33
N GLY A 40 13.46 13.08 -20.50
CA GLY A 40 13.94 14.44 -20.74
C GLY A 40 12.94 15.49 -20.25
N GLU A 41 13.45 16.51 -19.54
CA GLU A 41 12.79 17.77 -19.16
C GLU A 41 11.25 17.75 -18.96
N GLU A 42 10.68 16.71 -18.34
CA GLU A 42 9.25 16.71 -18.00
C GLU A 42 9.02 17.68 -16.83
N TYR A 43 8.53 18.88 -17.17
CA TYR A 43 8.15 19.89 -16.19
C TYR A 43 6.82 19.50 -15.53
N TRP A 44 6.89 19.00 -14.30
CA TRP A 44 5.71 18.69 -13.51
C TRP A 44 5.13 19.97 -12.90
N PRO A 45 3.81 20.21 -13.04
CA PRO A 45 3.19 21.40 -12.48
C PRO A 45 3.33 21.41 -10.96
N ALA A 46 3.46 22.61 -10.37
CA ALA A 46 3.46 22.76 -8.92
C ALA A 46 2.17 22.15 -8.32
N LEU A 47 2.30 21.45 -7.20
CA LEU A 47 1.15 20.87 -6.51
C LEU A 47 0.21 21.98 -6.02
N GLN A 48 -1.03 21.94 -6.52
CA GLN A 48 -2.08 22.86 -6.10
C GLN A 48 -2.64 22.51 -4.70
N SER A 49 -2.60 21.22 -4.35
CA SER A 49 -3.05 20.69 -3.06
C SER A 49 -2.31 19.40 -2.70
N GLY A 50 -2.20 19.13 -1.40
CA GLY A 50 -1.71 17.86 -0.87
C GLY A 50 -2.77 16.76 -0.89
N PRO A 51 -2.40 15.53 -0.49
CA PRO A 51 -3.35 14.44 -0.30
C PRO A 51 -4.35 14.76 0.81
N ASP A 52 -5.58 14.25 0.72
CA ASP A 52 -6.55 14.37 1.83
C ASP A 52 -6.15 13.43 2.97
N LEU A 53 -5.60 14.02 4.03
CA LEU A 53 -5.14 13.30 5.22
C LEU A 53 -6.12 13.39 6.39
N ALA A 54 -7.21 14.16 6.28
CA ALA A 54 -8.09 14.46 7.40
C ALA A 54 -8.88 13.23 7.86
N SER A 55 -9.20 12.34 6.93
CA SER A 55 -9.91 11.08 7.17
C SER A 55 -8.99 9.85 7.23
N ALA A 56 -7.67 10.06 7.10
CA ALA A 56 -6.70 8.98 6.97
C ALA A 56 -6.28 8.40 8.32
N TRP A 57 -6.34 7.08 8.43
CA TRP A 57 -6.04 6.35 9.65
C TRP A 57 -4.58 5.92 9.72
N TYR A 58 -4.00 5.83 10.90
CA TYR A 58 -2.69 5.22 11.09
C TYR A 58 -2.81 3.71 11.25
N PHE A 59 -1.87 2.95 10.69
CA PHE A 59 -1.88 1.49 10.74
C PHE A 59 -1.88 0.94 12.18
N ASP A 60 -1.17 1.60 13.10
CA ASP A 60 -1.07 1.22 14.52
C ASP A 60 -2.34 1.50 15.33
N HIS A 61 -3.21 2.39 14.85
CA HIS A 61 -4.47 2.79 15.52
C HIS A 61 -5.72 2.21 14.86
N THR A 62 -5.57 1.28 13.91
CA THR A 62 -6.71 0.69 13.18
C THR A 62 -6.79 -0.81 13.45
N PRO A 63 -7.55 -1.28 14.46
CA PRO A 63 -7.58 -2.69 14.85
C PRO A 63 -7.94 -3.67 13.73
N ALA A 64 -8.68 -3.19 12.73
CA ALA A 64 -9.07 -3.99 11.57
C ALA A 64 -7.95 -4.15 10.52
N LEU A 65 -6.86 -3.37 10.62
CA LEU A 65 -5.66 -3.53 9.81
C LEU A 65 -4.64 -4.29 10.65
N GLN A 66 -4.37 -5.54 10.29
CA GLN A 66 -3.45 -6.40 11.02
C GLN A 66 -2.12 -6.46 10.28
N PRO A 67 -1.04 -5.84 10.77
CA PRO A 67 0.27 -5.98 10.15
C PRO A 67 0.67 -7.46 10.04
N LEU A 68 1.18 -7.86 8.88
CA LEU A 68 1.70 -9.21 8.69
C LEU A 68 3.18 -9.25 9.10
N PRO A 69 3.67 -10.38 9.65
CA PRO A 69 5.09 -10.54 9.92
C PRO A 69 5.89 -10.70 8.62
N ARG A 70 7.15 -10.27 8.60
CA ARG A 70 8.08 -10.37 7.45
C ARG A 70 8.07 -11.73 6.75
N LYS A 71 7.98 -12.83 7.51
CA LYS A 71 7.92 -14.20 6.95
C LYS A 71 6.73 -14.46 6.01
N ALA A 72 5.68 -13.63 6.08
CA ALA A 72 4.50 -13.74 5.23
C ALA A 72 4.60 -12.90 3.94
N TYR A 73 5.65 -12.08 3.80
CA TYR A 73 5.83 -11.18 2.67
C TYR A 73 6.20 -12.00 1.44
N ARG A 74 5.54 -11.70 0.32
CA ARG A 74 5.71 -12.39 -0.96
C ARG A 74 6.52 -11.56 -1.95
N LEU A 75 6.76 -10.28 -1.68
CA LEU A 75 7.46 -9.36 -2.57
C LEU A 75 8.90 -9.06 -2.13
N ASP A 76 9.45 -9.76 -1.14
CA ASP A 76 10.83 -9.54 -0.65
C ASP A 76 11.89 -9.66 -1.75
N ALA A 77 11.72 -10.63 -2.66
CA ALA A 77 12.64 -10.78 -3.78
C ALA A 77 12.64 -9.55 -4.71
N ILE A 78 11.46 -8.93 -4.91
CA ILE A 78 11.29 -7.71 -5.70
C ILE A 78 11.90 -6.52 -4.97
N THR A 79 11.61 -6.33 -3.69
CA THR A 79 12.22 -5.27 -2.87
C THR A 79 13.74 -5.38 -2.87
N GLY A 80 14.29 -6.58 -2.71
CA GLY A 80 15.71 -6.83 -2.78
C GLY A 80 16.30 -6.55 -4.17
N ALA A 81 15.59 -6.85 -5.25
CA ALA A 81 16.02 -6.53 -6.61
C ALA A 81 16.05 -5.01 -6.84
N LEU A 82 15.02 -4.29 -6.39
CA LEU A 82 14.97 -2.82 -6.43
C LEU A 82 16.15 -2.21 -5.64
N ALA A 83 16.39 -2.69 -4.42
CA ALA A 83 17.48 -2.19 -3.55
C ALA A 83 18.89 -2.42 -4.12
N ARG A 84 19.07 -3.46 -4.96
CA ARG A 84 20.35 -3.72 -5.63
C ARG A 84 20.54 -2.90 -6.92
N SER A 85 19.45 -2.37 -7.49
CA SER A 85 19.52 -1.53 -8.68
C SER A 85 19.98 -0.12 -8.31
N ARG A 86 20.76 0.52 -9.20
CA ARG A 86 21.10 1.93 -9.08
C ARG A 86 19.98 2.87 -9.55
N GLN A 87 19.01 2.32 -10.27
CA GLN A 87 17.92 3.08 -10.87
C GLN A 87 16.72 3.25 -9.93
N TYR A 88 16.63 2.45 -8.87
CA TYR A 88 15.47 2.43 -7.99
C TYR A 88 15.89 2.56 -6.53
N ARG A 89 15.00 3.13 -5.73
CA ARG A 89 15.11 3.16 -4.28
C ARG A 89 13.79 2.74 -3.65
N PRO A 90 13.70 1.57 -3.00
CA PRO A 90 12.51 1.21 -2.26
C PRO A 90 12.37 2.17 -1.05
N LEU A 91 11.20 2.74 -0.88
CA LEU A 91 10.86 3.70 0.18
C LEU A 91 10.10 3.00 1.32
N LEU A 92 9.12 2.17 0.95
CA LEU A 92 8.21 1.47 1.85
C LEU A 92 8.04 0.03 1.35
N HIS A 93 8.03 -0.95 2.25
CA HIS A 93 7.53 -2.29 1.95
C HIS A 93 6.71 -2.77 3.14
N PHE A 94 5.41 -2.95 2.92
CA PHE A 94 4.48 -3.27 3.98
C PHE A 94 3.42 -4.26 3.53
N ALA A 95 3.07 -5.18 4.42
CA ALA A 95 1.97 -6.10 4.23
C ALA A 95 1.06 -6.11 5.47
N TRP A 96 -0.25 -6.07 5.22
CA TRP A 96 -1.27 -6.15 6.26
C TRP A 96 -2.46 -6.97 5.78
N ARG A 97 -3.23 -7.45 6.73
CA ARG A 97 -4.52 -8.10 6.51
C ARG A 97 -5.64 -7.15 6.86
N GLN A 98 -6.69 -7.15 6.04
CA GLN A 98 -7.89 -6.38 6.29
C GLN A 98 -9.16 -7.12 5.85
N PRO A 99 -10.34 -6.74 6.37
CA PRO A 99 -11.62 -7.19 5.83
C PRO A 99 -11.81 -6.79 4.36
N GLY A 100 -12.67 -7.52 3.65
CA GLY A 100 -13.12 -7.20 2.30
C GLY A 100 -14.09 -6.01 2.23
N TRP A 101 -13.75 -4.88 2.84
CA TRP A 101 -14.60 -3.70 2.95
C TRP A 101 -15.15 -3.23 1.62
N GLU A 102 -16.43 -2.85 1.61
CA GLU A 102 -17.02 -2.11 0.50
C GLU A 102 -16.46 -0.69 0.43
N ARG A 103 -16.60 -0.03 -0.72
CA ARG A 103 -16.04 1.30 -0.99
C ARG A 103 -16.34 2.33 0.11
N ASN A 104 -17.56 2.35 0.64
CA ASN A 104 -18.03 3.31 1.65
C ASN A 104 -17.57 2.99 3.07
N ALA A 105 -17.16 1.75 3.34
CA ALA A 105 -16.67 1.28 4.63
C ALA A 105 -15.14 1.20 4.67
N ALA A 106 -14.48 1.25 3.51
CA ALA A 106 -13.04 1.15 3.42
C ALA A 106 -12.35 2.38 3.99
N LEU A 107 -11.21 2.14 4.64
CA LEU A 107 -10.46 3.16 5.36
C LEU A 107 -9.22 3.56 4.54
N PRO A 108 -9.03 4.85 4.22
CA PRO A 108 -7.76 5.31 3.70
C PRO A 108 -6.72 5.25 4.81
N VAL A 109 -5.59 4.61 4.53
CA VAL A 109 -4.50 4.46 5.49
C VAL A 109 -3.40 5.47 5.18
N ARG A 110 -3.00 6.22 6.20
CA ARG A 110 -2.00 7.26 6.13
C ARG A 110 -0.61 6.65 5.98
N ILE A 111 0.11 7.13 4.97
CA ILE A 111 1.53 6.91 4.77
C ILE A 111 2.26 8.19 5.18
N ASN A 112 3.29 8.04 6.02
CA ASN A 112 4.12 9.13 6.49
C ASN A 112 5.53 8.58 6.76
N ILE A 113 6.48 8.98 5.94
CA ILE A 113 7.89 8.65 6.10
C ILE A 113 8.65 9.97 6.25
N PRO A 114 9.18 10.28 7.45
CA PRO A 114 9.99 11.47 7.65
C PRO A 114 11.21 11.48 6.75
N LEU A 115 11.62 12.67 6.32
CA LEU A 115 12.85 12.88 5.58
C LEU A 115 14.05 12.49 6.46
N GLY A 116 15.00 11.75 5.86
CA GLY A 116 16.15 11.18 6.58
C GLY A 116 15.89 9.82 7.24
N SER A 117 14.69 9.25 7.13
CA SER A 117 14.41 7.88 7.58
C SER A 117 15.34 6.86 6.92
N ALA A 118 15.68 5.80 7.66
CA ALA A 118 16.37 4.64 7.08
C ALA A 118 15.40 3.89 6.13
N LEU A 119 15.82 3.70 4.89
CA LEU A 119 14.98 3.11 3.83
C LEU A 119 15.46 1.71 3.43
N PRO A 120 14.55 0.83 2.96
CA PRO A 120 13.09 1.00 2.99
C PRO A 120 12.53 0.93 4.41
N VAL A 121 11.43 1.64 4.66
CA VAL A 121 10.67 1.54 5.91
C VAL A 121 9.80 0.29 5.89
N TYR A 122 9.81 -0.42 7.03
CA TYR A 122 8.95 -1.57 7.33
C TYR A 122 8.06 -1.22 8.53
N PRO A 123 6.80 -0.80 8.32
CA PRO A 123 5.92 -0.29 9.37
C PRO A 123 5.69 -1.23 10.55
N GLU A 124 5.74 -2.53 10.34
CA GLU A 124 5.67 -3.56 11.38
C GLU A 124 6.89 -3.56 12.31
N SER A 125 8.01 -3.00 11.86
CA SER A 125 9.24 -2.84 12.64
C SER A 125 9.41 -1.41 13.17
N HIS A 126 8.85 -0.43 12.45
CA HIS A 126 8.91 1.00 12.77
C HIS A 126 7.54 1.64 12.49
N PRO A 127 6.64 1.77 13.48
CA PRO A 127 5.30 2.28 13.22
C PRO A 127 5.37 3.66 12.57
N LEU A 128 4.59 3.86 11.51
CA LEU A 128 4.42 5.14 10.82
C LEU A 128 3.68 6.09 11.78
N ARG A 129 4.43 6.73 12.69
CA ARG A 129 3.87 7.58 13.75
C ARG A 129 3.22 8.83 13.16
N ALA A 130 2.22 9.35 13.86
CA ALA A 130 1.69 10.68 13.58
C ALA A 130 2.80 11.74 13.71
N PRO A 131 2.93 12.69 12.76
CA PRO A 131 3.78 13.85 12.95
C PRO A 131 3.21 14.68 14.11
N GLY A 132 3.84 14.59 15.28
CA GLY A 132 3.42 15.34 16.47
C GLY A 132 3.53 14.60 17.79
N THR A 133 4.75 14.24 18.20
CA THR A 133 5.16 14.26 19.62
C THR A 133 6.67 14.40 19.77
N VAL A 134 7.31 15.12 18.84
CA VAL A 134 8.59 15.74 19.18
C VAL A 134 8.21 17.01 19.93
N THR A 135 8.22 16.94 21.25
CA THR A 135 8.32 18.16 22.07
C THR A 135 9.62 18.82 21.66
N ALA A 136 9.59 19.70 20.65
CA ALA A 136 10.74 20.51 20.31
C ALA A 136 11.10 21.31 21.57
N PRO A 137 12.37 21.29 22.02
CA PRO A 137 12.78 22.20 23.08
C PRO A 137 12.50 23.62 22.62
N SER A 138 11.76 24.36 23.42
CA SER A 138 11.45 25.76 23.20
C SER A 138 12.74 26.55 22.96
N GLY A 139 12.85 27.17 21.78
CA GLY A 139 13.91 28.10 21.42
C GLY A 139 15.01 27.47 20.56
N LEU A 140 14.97 27.75 19.25
CA LEU A 140 15.92 27.34 18.19
C LEU A 140 15.81 25.86 17.78
N ALA A 141 14.87 25.56 16.87
CA ALA A 141 14.86 24.30 16.16
C ALA A 141 16.11 24.18 15.27
N SER A 142 16.87 23.09 15.42
CA SER A 142 18.00 22.75 14.54
C SER A 142 17.50 22.41 13.12
N GLU A 143 18.29 22.63 12.08
CA GLU A 143 18.01 22.14 10.71
C GLU A 143 17.74 20.63 10.67
N SER A 144 18.37 19.87 11.57
CA SER A 144 18.09 18.43 11.75
C SER A 144 16.66 18.18 12.22
N ALA A 145 16.10 19.07 13.06
CA ALA A 145 14.72 19.02 13.50
C ALA A 145 13.78 19.43 12.36
N PHE A 146 14.08 20.49 11.60
CA PHE A 146 13.30 20.89 10.42
C PHE A 146 13.25 19.79 9.34
N ARG A 147 14.37 19.13 9.04
CA ARG A 147 14.37 17.95 8.15
C ARG A 147 13.61 16.78 8.75
N GLY A 148 13.65 16.60 10.08
CA GLY A 148 12.84 15.60 10.77
C GLY A 148 11.33 15.84 10.70
N GLU A 149 10.90 17.09 10.49
CA GLU A 149 9.49 17.46 10.30
C GLU A 149 9.00 17.30 8.86
N MET A 150 9.90 17.53 7.88
CA MET A 150 9.58 17.33 6.47
C MET A 150 9.31 15.84 6.18
N GLN A 151 8.29 15.56 5.38
CA GLN A 151 7.95 14.20 4.97
C GLN A 151 8.63 13.86 3.65
N LEU A 152 9.43 12.78 3.61
CA LEU A 152 9.94 12.22 2.36
C LEU A 152 8.81 11.66 1.50
N LEU A 153 7.87 10.96 2.14
CA LEU A 153 6.71 10.37 1.49
C LEU A 153 5.51 10.58 2.42
N GLU A 154 4.45 11.19 1.90
CA GLU A 154 3.18 11.31 2.61
C GLU A 154 2.00 10.99 1.71
N GLY A 155 0.88 10.54 2.27
CA GLY A 155 -0.32 10.32 1.49
C GLY A 155 -1.22 9.25 2.06
N THR A 156 -2.04 8.67 1.19
CA THR A 156 -2.97 7.61 1.55
C THR A 156 -2.92 6.41 0.61
N LEU A 157 -3.15 5.24 1.18
CA LEU A 157 -3.44 4.00 0.45
C LEU A 157 -4.78 3.47 0.94
N MET A 158 -5.70 3.17 0.01
CA MET A 158 -7.00 2.60 0.34
C MET A 158 -7.27 1.38 -0.52
N VAL A 159 -7.67 0.28 0.11
CA VAL A 159 -8.11 -0.93 -0.59
C VAL A 159 -9.56 -1.23 -0.25
N TYR A 160 -10.38 -1.42 -1.28
CA TYR A 160 -11.79 -1.78 -1.13
C TYR A 160 -12.24 -2.78 -2.19
N ARG A 161 -13.38 -3.39 -1.93
CA ARG A 161 -14.05 -4.35 -2.81
C ARG A 161 -15.35 -3.75 -3.36
N SER A 162 -15.59 -4.00 -4.64
CA SER A 162 -16.89 -3.85 -5.30
C SER A 162 -17.09 -5.11 -6.14
N ARG A 163 -17.40 -4.98 -7.44
CA ARG A 163 -17.30 -6.12 -8.38
C ARG A 163 -15.87 -6.68 -8.48
N TYR A 164 -14.87 -5.84 -8.17
CA TYR A 164 -13.46 -6.18 -8.16
C TYR A 164 -12.79 -5.57 -6.92
N LEU A 165 -11.58 -6.00 -6.62
CA LEU A 165 -10.71 -5.27 -5.70
C LEU A 165 -10.19 -4.01 -6.37
N HIS A 166 -9.99 -2.96 -5.58
CA HIS A 166 -9.40 -1.72 -6.03
C HIS A 166 -8.35 -1.26 -5.03
N LEU A 167 -7.23 -0.76 -5.56
CA LEU A 167 -6.22 -0.02 -4.80
C LEU A 167 -6.28 1.44 -5.27
N VAL A 168 -6.42 2.35 -4.33
CA VAL A 168 -6.34 3.80 -4.55
C VAL A 168 -5.11 4.30 -3.81
N ALA A 169 -4.24 4.99 -4.53
CA ALA A 169 -3.04 5.61 -3.99
C ALA A 169 -3.07 7.11 -4.31
N ASP A 170 -2.86 7.93 -3.27
CA ASP A 170 -2.64 9.37 -3.38
C ASP A 170 -1.42 9.72 -2.53
N LEU A 171 -0.25 9.72 -3.16
CA LEU A 171 1.06 9.82 -2.52
C LEU A 171 1.82 11.02 -3.05
N VAL A 172 2.46 11.77 -2.17
CA VAL A 172 3.40 12.85 -2.47
C VAL A 172 4.79 12.46 -1.97
N TYR A 173 5.75 12.45 -2.89
CA TYR A 173 7.15 12.13 -2.63
C TYR A 173 8.01 13.38 -2.84
N GLN A 174 8.87 13.68 -1.87
CA GLN A 174 9.84 14.78 -1.97
C GLN A 174 11.09 14.29 -2.67
N GLU A 175 11.18 14.60 -3.95
CA GLU A 175 12.33 14.26 -4.76
C GLU A 175 13.45 15.26 -4.57
N ARG A 176 14.67 14.78 -4.31
CA ARG A 176 15.84 15.64 -4.13
C ARG A 176 16.48 15.98 -5.49
N LEU A 177 16.36 17.23 -5.92
CA LEU A 177 16.97 17.74 -7.17
C LEU A 177 18.46 18.12 -7.01
N GLY A 178 18.95 18.26 -5.78
CA GLY A 178 20.33 18.70 -5.50
C GLY A 178 20.40 20.19 -5.19
N PRO A 179 21.61 20.77 -5.07
CA PRO A 179 21.78 22.18 -4.74
C PRO A 179 21.27 23.09 -5.89
N SER A 180 20.54 24.15 -5.55
CA SER A 180 20.10 25.18 -6.49
C SER A 180 21.29 26.00 -7.00
N ALA A 181 21.28 26.39 -8.27
CA ALA A 181 22.27 27.34 -8.81
C ALA A 181 22.18 28.73 -8.14
N ASP A 182 20.99 29.08 -7.63
CA ASP A 182 20.73 30.35 -6.94
C ASP A 182 21.04 30.27 -5.43
N SER A 183 21.44 29.10 -4.94
CA SER A 183 21.83 28.96 -3.54
C SER A 183 23.24 29.48 -3.33
N SER A 184 23.40 30.40 -2.37
CA SER A 184 24.72 30.81 -1.93
C SER A 184 25.47 29.58 -1.41
N PRO A 185 26.74 29.33 -1.79
CA PRO A 185 27.57 28.29 -1.18
C PRO A 185 27.82 28.51 0.32
N TYR A 186 27.43 29.69 0.84
CA TYR A 186 27.44 30.06 2.26
C TYR A 186 26.02 30.18 2.85
N GLY A 187 24.97 29.83 2.11
CA GLY A 187 23.60 29.78 2.63
C GLY A 187 23.42 28.57 3.54
N GLU A 188 22.74 28.77 4.68
CA GLU A 188 22.64 27.77 5.76
C GLU A 188 22.03 26.43 5.28
N ASP A 189 21.09 26.45 4.32
CA ASP A 189 20.41 25.23 3.80
C ASP A 189 21.23 24.33 2.86
N GLY A 190 22.48 24.71 2.51
CA GLY A 190 23.27 24.00 1.49
C GLY A 190 22.58 23.92 0.11
N GLY A 191 21.52 24.72 -0.09
CA GLY A 191 20.84 24.91 -1.37
C GLY A 191 19.96 23.77 -1.87
N ILE A 192 19.73 22.70 -1.09
CA ILE A 192 19.08 21.50 -1.61
C ILE A 192 17.60 21.78 -1.95
N VAL A 193 17.26 21.66 -3.23
CA VAL A 193 15.87 21.80 -3.71
C VAL A 193 15.18 20.45 -3.70
N TYR A 194 13.96 20.44 -3.17
CA TYR A 194 13.04 19.32 -3.29
C TYR A 194 11.92 19.66 -4.26
N GLN A 195 11.57 18.71 -5.13
CA GLN A 195 10.40 18.79 -5.99
C GLN A 195 9.37 17.78 -5.51
N PRO A 196 8.15 18.21 -5.20
CA PRO A 196 7.11 17.28 -4.80
C PRO A 196 6.52 16.58 -6.03
N ILE A 197 6.54 15.24 -6.00
CA ILE A 197 5.99 14.38 -7.03
C ILE A 197 4.73 13.72 -6.48
N ARG A 198 3.60 13.91 -7.16
CA ARG A 198 2.32 13.28 -6.76
C ARG A 198 1.96 12.11 -7.67
N LEU A 199 1.78 10.95 -7.05
CA LEU A 199 1.12 9.79 -7.66
C LEU A 199 -0.31 9.74 -7.13
N GLN A 200 -1.28 10.04 -7.99
CA GLN A 200 -2.70 9.94 -7.67
C GLN A 200 -3.37 9.00 -8.68
N GLN A 201 -3.56 7.75 -8.30
CA GLN A 201 -4.06 6.70 -9.20
C GLN A 201 -5.02 5.74 -8.48
N SER A 202 -5.96 5.19 -9.25
CA SER A 202 -6.87 4.13 -8.84
C SER A 202 -6.76 2.97 -9.80
N ARG A 203 -6.49 1.77 -9.28
CA ARG A 203 -6.28 0.57 -10.09
C ARG A 203 -7.25 -0.52 -9.69
N ARG A 204 -7.89 -1.14 -10.68
CA ARG A 204 -8.62 -2.40 -10.49
C ARG A 204 -7.61 -3.53 -10.33
N MET A 205 -7.74 -4.26 -9.23
CA MET A 205 -6.84 -5.33 -8.83
C MET A 205 -7.47 -6.68 -9.19
N ARG A 206 -6.62 -7.58 -9.67
CA ARG A 206 -6.92 -9.01 -9.79
C ARG A 206 -6.21 -9.73 -8.66
N SER A 207 -6.95 -10.58 -7.95
CA SER A 207 -6.40 -11.38 -6.87
C SER A 207 -5.21 -12.21 -7.36
N ASN A 208 -4.17 -12.33 -6.52
CA ASN A 208 -2.95 -13.09 -6.81
C ASN A 208 -2.07 -12.60 -7.97
N GLU A 209 -2.37 -11.44 -8.56
CA GLU A 209 -1.54 -10.82 -9.59
C GLU A 209 -0.75 -9.63 -9.02
N LEU A 210 0.39 -9.34 -9.64
CA LEU A 210 1.14 -8.10 -9.41
C LEU A 210 0.50 -6.96 -10.20
N HIS A 211 0.31 -5.82 -9.55
CA HIS A 211 -0.14 -4.59 -10.20
C HIS A 211 0.86 -3.47 -9.96
N TYR A 212 0.95 -2.59 -10.94
CA TYR A 212 1.82 -1.42 -10.93
C TYR A 212 0.96 -0.17 -11.05
N LEU A 213 1.20 0.80 -10.18
CA LEU A 213 0.73 2.17 -10.32
C LEU A 213 1.99 3.00 -10.48
N ASP A 214 2.24 3.48 -11.69
CA ASP A 214 3.52 4.09 -12.03
C ASP A 214 3.35 5.57 -12.36
N HIS A 215 4.31 6.34 -11.86
CA HIS A 215 4.65 7.71 -12.22
C HIS A 215 6.16 7.71 -12.56
N PRO A 216 6.67 8.54 -13.49
CA PRO A 216 8.08 8.51 -13.90
C PRO A 216 9.11 8.53 -12.75
N ARG A 217 8.76 9.16 -11.63
CA ARG A 217 9.63 9.31 -10.44
C ARG A 217 9.21 8.48 -9.22
N LEU A 218 7.99 7.94 -9.21
CA LEU A 218 7.41 7.26 -8.05
C LEU A 218 6.54 6.10 -8.53
N GLY A 219 6.70 4.92 -7.97
CA GLY A 219 5.88 3.76 -8.32
C GLY A 219 5.39 2.99 -7.12
N VAL A 220 4.29 2.27 -7.32
CA VAL A 220 3.71 1.35 -6.36
C VAL A 220 3.58 -0.02 -6.99
N ILE A 221 4.18 -1.04 -6.37
CA ILE A 221 3.97 -2.45 -6.71
C ILE A 221 3.04 -3.02 -5.65
N ALA A 222 1.97 -3.66 -6.09
CA ALA A 222 0.93 -4.15 -5.21
C ALA A 222 0.54 -5.58 -5.53
N ARG A 223 0.31 -6.37 -4.48
CA ARG A 223 -0.32 -7.69 -4.55
C ARG A 223 -1.42 -7.77 -3.51
N ILE A 224 -2.59 -8.30 -3.91
CA ILE A 224 -3.70 -8.55 -3.00
C ILE A 224 -4.10 -10.01 -3.12
N THR A 225 -4.13 -10.72 -1.99
CA THR A 225 -4.39 -12.15 -1.91
C THR A 225 -5.62 -12.39 -1.01
N PRO A 226 -6.65 -13.11 -1.46
CA PRO A 226 -7.74 -13.53 -0.59
C PRO A 226 -7.21 -14.50 0.49
N VAL A 227 -7.62 -14.29 1.73
CA VAL A 227 -7.35 -15.25 2.82
C VAL A 227 -8.40 -16.34 2.73
N GLU A 228 -7.98 -17.57 2.49
CA GLU A 228 -8.89 -18.71 2.55
C GLU A 228 -9.39 -18.87 3.99
N ALA A 229 -10.69 -19.02 4.15
CA ALA A 229 -11.27 -19.41 5.43
C ALA A 229 -10.80 -20.84 5.69
N THR A 230 -9.74 -21.01 6.49
CA THR A 230 -9.43 -22.32 7.06
C THR A 230 -10.67 -22.75 7.82
N GLU A 231 -11.36 -23.78 7.33
CA GLU A 231 -12.45 -24.40 8.06
C GLU A 231 -11.90 -24.77 9.43
N ALA A 232 -12.47 -24.18 10.48
CA ALA A 232 -12.29 -24.63 11.85
C ALA A 232 -12.96 -26.01 11.97
N SER A 233 -12.28 -27.04 11.47
CA SER A 233 -12.71 -28.43 11.52
C SER A 233 -11.57 -29.30 12.05
N GLU A 234 -10.98 -28.91 13.19
CA GLU A 234 -10.14 -29.79 14.00
C GLU A 234 -10.12 -29.21 15.43
N ASP A 235 -11.20 -29.49 16.18
CA ASP A 235 -11.13 -30.00 17.56
C ASP A 235 -12.54 -30.03 18.18
N LYS A 236 -13.36 -30.99 17.73
CA LYS A 236 -14.56 -31.40 18.46
C LYS A 236 -14.88 -32.85 18.15
N THR A 237 -13.93 -33.76 18.32
CA THR A 237 -14.22 -35.21 18.35
C THR A 237 -13.17 -35.95 19.17
N GLU A 238 -13.32 -35.90 20.49
CA GLU A 238 -13.01 -36.95 21.48
C GLU A 238 -13.41 -36.33 22.82
N GLU A 239 -14.24 -36.88 23.70
CA GLU A 239 -14.81 -38.21 23.81
C GLU A 239 -15.89 -38.11 24.91
N THR A 240 -17.12 -38.53 24.63
CA THR A 240 -18.10 -39.08 25.60
C THR A 240 -19.34 -39.41 24.76
N PRO A 241 -19.88 -40.64 24.83
CA PRO A 241 -20.40 -41.24 26.06
C PRO A 241 -19.95 -42.73 26.18
N ASP A 242 -20.05 -43.42 27.32
CA ASP A 242 -21.33 -43.98 27.74
C ASP A 242 -21.23 -44.60 29.14
N SER A 243 -22.34 -44.44 29.83
CA SER A 243 -22.69 -44.92 31.14
C SER A 243 -23.31 -46.32 31.07
N SER A 244 -23.04 -47.11 32.12
CA SER A 244 -23.87 -48.20 32.72
C SER A 244 -23.62 -49.64 32.23
N PRO A 245 -23.95 -50.71 33.00
CA PRO A 245 -24.66 -50.76 34.30
C PRO A 245 -24.05 -51.70 35.40
N THR A 246 -24.55 -51.48 36.62
CA THR A 246 -24.81 -52.38 37.77
C THR A 246 -24.24 -53.82 37.81
N GLU A 247 -23.48 -54.14 38.86
CA GLU A 247 -23.82 -55.15 39.91
C GLU A 247 -23.05 -54.87 41.21
#